data_AF-A0A538PVA3-F1
#
_entry.id   AF-A0A538PVA3-F1
#
_cell.length_a   1.000
_cell.length_b   1.000
_cell.length_c   1.000
_cell.angle_alpha   90.00
_cell.angle_beta   90.00
_cell.angle_gamma   90.00
#
_symmetry.space_group_name_H-M   'P 1'
#
loop_
_entity.id
_entity.type
_entity.pdbx_description
1 polymer ?
#
loop_
_entity_poly.entity_id
_entity_poly.type
_entity_poly.pdbx_seq_one_letter_code
_entity_poly.pdbx_strand_id
1 'polypeptide(L)'
;MQAKWQQLASAGQIVVALDLDGTLLPFAPTPEEARLDGDTAALLSALAVTPGVTLGVLSGRPLRLVEDLPPRFPAVAFAAEHGVWRYADGAWQAALPSVPQLDEIERSLRQLIARYPGALVERKSCSVCLHWRRVTAAQHDAIAAAAETLVDEWLETFPQLERLPEAEALEVRHRAAHKGSALTWLRDRGPAGAPVLALGDDLTDEDMFVALRETDLGILVSPQSRRTQATLRLPDPAAVHRFLRWLIDARTAAWGADAMLPAPDVLVITRPPHRSQARLIVASNRLPPAPSNGRAREVGGLVSALLPVLAETNGIWLGWSGAERDPGLRLRVESADTVTRAQFDYPPTWRQRFYAGFCNQSLWPLLHAFPNRVRFVDDEWQCYVDANRAYAQLIMDAGGTTAQVWVQDFHLMLVARELRRIGHRGRLGFYLHVPFPPLDVFETMPWVRQLPRHRAWPARRRGRGPRARPLPRDRRRHRSRSLRRGRGHAAQRIQRARLVRSHAARPQADPRRRPPRLLQGHPRAPRGVRAPARALPRVARQGVVRPGLRADP
;
A
#
# COMPACT_ATOMS: atom_id res chain seq x y z
N MET A 1 -28.23 2.79 -14.01
CA MET A 1 -28.09 2.50 -12.57
C MET A 1 -29.35 1.84 -12.03
N GLN A 2 -30.53 2.43 -12.19
CA GLN A 2 -31.82 1.84 -11.80
C GLN A 2 -32.04 0.42 -12.33
N ALA A 3 -31.71 0.15 -13.61
CA ALA A 3 -31.76 -1.20 -14.17
C ALA A 3 -30.85 -2.22 -13.46
N LYS A 4 -29.65 -1.83 -13.01
CA LYS A 4 -28.73 -2.73 -12.26
C LYS A 4 -29.29 -3.05 -10.87
N TRP A 5 -29.94 -2.07 -10.24
CA TRP A 5 -30.56 -2.24 -8.93
C TRP A 5 -31.80 -3.10 -8.98
N GLN A 6 -32.66 -2.87 -9.97
CA GLN A 6 -33.79 -3.74 -10.25
C GLN A 6 -33.30 -5.15 -10.54
N GLN A 7 -32.27 -5.33 -11.37
CA GLN A 7 -31.68 -6.64 -11.65
C GLN A 7 -31.15 -7.34 -10.39
N LEU A 8 -30.48 -6.62 -9.49
CA LEU A 8 -29.97 -7.17 -8.23
C LEU A 8 -31.11 -7.53 -7.26
N ALA A 9 -32.08 -6.62 -7.08
CA ALA A 9 -33.22 -6.82 -6.20
C ALA A 9 -34.14 -7.94 -6.72
N SER A 10 -34.35 -8.04 -8.03
CA SER A 10 -35.21 -9.04 -8.67
C SER A 10 -34.50 -10.36 -8.95
N ALA A 11 -33.19 -10.47 -8.72
CA ALA A 11 -32.47 -11.72 -8.89
C ALA A 11 -33.04 -12.79 -7.94
N GLY A 12 -33.37 -13.96 -8.47
CA GLY A 12 -33.98 -15.04 -7.68
C GLY A 12 -33.11 -15.47 -6.49
N GLN A 13 -31.79 -15.38 -6.64
CA GLN A 13 -30.80 -15.68 -5.60
C GLN A 13 -29.65 -14.67 -5.68
N ILE A 14 -29.17 -14.20 -4.53
CA ILE A 14 -27.99 -13.33 -4.41
C ILE A 14 -27.11 -13.75 -3.24
N VAL A 15 -25.82 -13.48 -3.35
CA VAL A 15 -24.87 -13.61 -2.23
C VAL A 15 -24.48 -12.21 -1.78
N VAL A 16 -24.61 -11.92 -0.49
CA VAL A 16 -24.25 -10.63 0.10
C VAL A 16 -23.04 -10.83 1.02
N ALA A 17 -21.94 -10.17 0.71
CA ALA A 17 -20.70 -10.19 1.44
C ALA A 17 -20.44 -8.81 2.07
N LEU A 18 -20.38 -8.77 3.40
CA LEU A 18 -20.22 -7.53 4.15
C LEU A 18 -18.92 -7.57 4.93
N ASP A 19 -18.07 -6.56 4.76
CA ASP A 19 -17.08 -6.26 5.79
C ASP A 19 -17.76 -5.76 7.09
N LEU A 20 -17.06 -5.88 8.21
CA LEU A 20 -17.54 -5.50 9.53
C LEU A 20 -17.17 -4.06 9.92
N ASP A 21 -15.88 -3.73 9.96
CA ASP A 21 -15.36 -2.51 10.59
C ASP A 21 -15.21 -1.38 9.58
N GLY A 22 -15.93 -0.27 9.74
CA GLY A 22 -15.94 0.80 8.74
C GLY A 22 -16.99 0.59 7.64
N THR A 23 -17.58 -0.61 7.58
CA THR A 23 -18.67 -0.98 6.66
C THR A 23 -20.01 -1.16 7.39
N LEU A 24 -20.15 -2.17 8.25
CA LEU A 24 -21.35 -2.41 9.05
C LEU A 24 -21.33 -1.62 10.36
N LEU A 25 -20.16 -1.51 10.97
CA LEU A 25 -19.90 -0.79 12.21
C LEU A 25 -19.14 0.50 11.91
N PRO A 26 -19.37 1.59 12.65
CA PRO A 26 -18.47 2.74 12.61
C PRO A 26 -17.09 2.36 13.17
N PHE A 27 -16.05 3.07 12.72
CA PHE A 27 -14.72 2.91 13.29
C PHE A 27 -14.71 3.23 14.79
N ALA A 28 -14.05 2.37 15.56
CA ALA A 28 -13.70 2.62 16.94
C ALA A 28 -12.17 2.73 17.10
N PRO A 29 -11.68 3.36 18.18
CA PRO A 29 -10.25 3.42 18.48
C PRO A 29 -9.57 2.06 18.57
N THR A 30 -10.31 1.04 19.00
CA THR A 30 -9.85 -0.36 19.08
C THR A 30 -10.92 -1.32 18.52
N PRO A 31 -10.54 -2.46 17.92
CA PRO A 31 -11.49 -3.47 17.46
C PRO A 31 -12.43 -3.99 18.57
N GLU A 32 -11.96 -4.04 19.82
CA GLU A 32 -12.73 -4.48 20.99
C GLU A 32 -13.88 -3.51 21.36
N GLU A 33 -13.73 -2.23 21.01
CA GLU A 33 -14.71 -1.18 21.27
C GLU A 33 -15.80 -1.10 20.18
N ALA A 34 -15.51 -1.53 18.96
CA ALA A 34 -16.49 -1.62 17.88
C ALA A 34 -17.40 -2.84 18.11
N ARG A 35 -18.51 -2.66 18.83
CA ARG A 35 -19.49 -3.69 19.14
C ARG A 35 -20.73 -3.55 18.26
N LEU A 36 -21.35 -4.68 17.92
CA LEU A 36 -22.68 -4.70 17.30
C LEU A 36 -23.70 -4.12 18.27
N ASP A 37 -24.28 -2.99 17.90
CA ASP A 37 -25.45 -2.43 18.57
C ASP A 37 -26.73 -3.22 18.21
N GLY A 38 -27.83 -2.87 18.87
CA GLY A 38 -29.12 -3.53 18.67
C GLY A 38 -29.66 -3.37 17.25
N ASP A 39 -29.47 -2.19 16.65
CA ASP A 39 -29.97 -1.88 15.31
C ASP A 39 -29.23 -2.65 14.22
N THR A 40 -27.89 -2.74 14.32
CA THR A 40 -27.06 -3.52 13.39
C THR A 40 -27.36 -5.01 13.52
N ALA A 41 -27.54 -5.50 14.76
CA ALA A 41 -27.92 -6.89 15.00
C ALA A 41 -29.28 -7.21 14.37
N ALA A 42 -30.29 -6.36 14.58
CA ALA A 42 -31.61 -6.54 13.98
C ALA A 42 -31.54 -6.52 12.44
N LEU A 43 -30.73 -5.62 11.86
CA LEU A 43 -30.52 -5.55 10.42
C LEU A 43 -29.88 -6.83 9.86
N LEU A 44 -28.84 -7.36 10.51
CA LEU A 44 -28.20 -8.61 10.10
C LEU A 44 -29.17 -9.79 10.17
N SER A 45 -29.95 -9.90 11.25
CA SER A 45 -30.97 -10.94 11.39
C SER A 45 -32.04 -10.86 10.30
N ALA A 46 -32.53 -9.65 9.99
CA ALA A 46 -33.54 -9.44 8.95
C ALA A 46 -32.99 -9.77 7.55
N LEU A 47 -31.76 -9.34 7.25
CA LEU A 47 -31.11 -9.62 5.98
C LEU A 47 -30.85 -11.12 5.79
N ALA A 48 -30.47 -11.84 6.86
CA ALA A 48 -30.19 -13.27 6.81
C ALA A 48 -31.42 -14.13 6.48
N VAL A 49 -32.62 -13.68 6.82
CA VAL A 49 -33.88 -14.39 6.53
C VAL A 49 -34.60 -13.84 5.29
N THR A 50 -34.01 -12.87 4.60
CA THR A 50 -34.58 -12.29 3.38
C THR A 50 -34.60 -13.32 2.24
N PRO A 51 -35.71 -13.46 1.49
CA PRO A 51 -35.84 -14.47 0.43
C PRO A 51 -34.70 -14.42 -0.59
N GLY A 52 -34.09 -15.58 -0.85
CA GLY A 52 -33.02 -15.75 -1.84
C GLY A 52 -31.72 -15.01 -1.52
N VAL A 53 -31.47 -14.67 -0.25
CA VAL A 53 -30.21 -14.07 0.20
C VAL A 53 -29.34 -15.11 0.89
N THR A 54 -28.10 -15.27 0.43
CA THR A 54 -27.03 -15.93 1.20
C THR A 54 -26.14 -14.85 1.78
N LEU A 55 -26.17 -14.66 3.10
CA LEU A 55 -25.45 -13.59 3.79
C LEU A 55 -24.15 -14.08 4.41
N GLY A 56 -23.07 -13.32 4.24
CA GLY A 56 -21.84 -13.52 4.99
C GLY A 56 -21.16 -12.22 5.44
N VAL A 57 -20.53 -12.28 6.62
CA VAL A 57 -19.69 -11.23 7.19
C VAL A 57 -18.23 -11.66 7.11
N LEU A 58 -17.42 -10.89 6.39
CA LEU A 58 -16.02 -11.19 6.07
C LEU A 58 -15.10 -10.19 6.77
N SER A 59 -14.63 -10.52 7.97
CA SER A 59 -13.88 -9.59 8.82
C SER A 59 -12.37 -9.86 8.81
N GLY A 60 -11.59 -8.79 8.97
CA GLY A 60 -10.16 -8.86 9.31
C GLY A 60 -9.86 -9.10 10.79
N ARG A 61 -10.88 -9.08 11.67
CA ARG A 61 -10.69 -9.23 13.12
C ARG A 61 -10.12 -10.59 13.49
N PRO A 62 -9.29 -10.66 14.56
CA PRO A 62 -8.91 -11.92 15.19
C PRO A 62 -10.12 -12.77 15.56
N LEU A 63 -10.01 -14.10 15.44
CA LEU A 63 -11.11 -15.03 15.74
C LEU A 63 -11.73 -14.76 17.12
N ARG A 64 -10.90 -14.58 18.15
CA ARG A 64 -11.31 -14.28 19.54
C ARG A 64 -12.25 -13.09 19.71
N LEU A 65 -12.32 -12.17 18.74
CA LEU A 65 -13.18 -10.98 18.80
C LEU A 65 -14.53 -11.18 18.09
N VAL A 66 -14.67 -12.26 17.32
CA VAL A 66 -15.87 -12.55 16.53
C VAL A 66 -16.43 -13.94 16.78
N GLU A 67 -15.79 -14.73 17.65
CA GLU A 67 -16.15 -16.13 17.92
C GLU A 67 -17.58 -16.30 18.46
N ASP A 68 -18.09 -15.28 19.16
CA ASP A 68 -19.42 -15.25 19.77
C ASP A 68 -20.54 -14.80 18.81
N LEU A 69 -20.21 -14.36 17.59
CA LEU A 69 -21.20 -13.87 16.64
C LEU A 69 -22.05 -14.98 16.01
N PRO A 70 -21.48 -16.11 15.54
CA PRO A 70 -22.28 -17.13 14.85
C PRO A 70 -23.44 -17.70 15.67
N PRO A 71 -23.31 -17.98 16.98
CA PRO A 71 -24.45 -18.42 17.80
C PRO A 71 -25.62 -17.43 17.83
N ARG A 72 -25.34 -16.12 17.67
CA ARG A 72 -26.37 -15.07 17.64
C ARG A 72 -27.04 -14.93 16.27
N PHE A 73 -26.37 -15.39 15.20
CA PHE A 73 -26.80 -15.23 13.81
C PHE A 73 -26.62 -16.54 13.02
N PRO A 74 -27.38 -17.60 13.33
CA PRO A 74 -27.16 -18.93 12.78
C PRO A 74 -27.34 -19.04 11.25
N ALA A 75 -28.07 -18.10 10.65
CA ALA A 75 -28.28 -18.01 9.19
C ALA A 75 -27.18 -17.19 8.46
N VAL A 76 -26.18 -16.69 9.18
CA VAL A 76 -25.11 -15.85 8.61
C VAL A 76 -23.79 -16.63 8.58
N ALA A 77 -23.13 -16.62 7.43
CA ALA A 77 -21.78 -17.14 7.31
C ALA A 77 -20.77 -16.12 7.88
N PHE A 78 -19.79 -16.58 8.65
CA PHE A 78 -18.75 -15.71 9.20
C PHE A 78 -17.37 -16.14 8.74
N ALA A 79 -16.53 -15.16 8.42
CA ALA A 79 -15.11 -15.35 8.23
C ALA A 79 -14.32 -14.35 9.08
N ALA A 80 -13.28 -14.84 9.74
CA ALA A 80 -12.37 -14.04 10.57
C ALA A 80 -10.95 -14.07 10.00
N GLU A 81 -10.12 -13.12 10.43
CA GLU A 81 -8.72 -12.97 9.99
C GLU A 81 -8.58 -13.03 8.47
N HIS A 82 -9.39 -12.25 7.76
CA HIS A 82 -9.39 -12.18 6.30
C HIS A 82 -9.69 -13.52 5.60
N GLY A 83 -10.42 -14.43 6.25
CA GLY A 83 -10.83 -15.71 5.65
C GLY A 83 -10.07 -16.94 6.11
N VAL A 84 -9.10 -16.78 7.02
CA VAL A 84 -8.35 -17.88 7.63
C VAL A 84 -9.29 -18.78 8.43
N TRP A 85 -10.19 -18.17 9.20
CA TRP A 85 -11.21 -18.90 9.95
C TRP A 85 -12.56 -18.70 9.29
N ARG A 86 -13.32 -19.78 9.16
CA ARG A 86 -14.63 -19.80 8.52
C ARG A 86 -15.59 -20.57 9.40
N TYR A 87 -16.74 -19.98 9.70
CA TYR A 87 -17.78 -20.66 10.44
C TYR A 87 -18.64 -21.49 9.49
N ALA A 88 -18.57 -22.81 9.61
CA ALA A 88 -19.31 -23.77 8.81
C ALA A 88 -19.70 -24.97 9.68
N ASP A 89 -20.87 -25.55 9.42
CA ASP A 89 -21.34 -26.78 10.07
C ASP A 89 -21.39 -26.67 11.61
N GLY A 90 -21.72 -25.48 12.12
CA GLY A 90 -21.84 -25.22 13.56
C GLY A 90 -20.50 -25.02 14.30
N ALA A 91 -19.38 -24.92 13.58
CA ALA A 91 -18.07 -24.72 14.19
C ALA A 91 -17.17 -23.79 13.36
N TRP A 92 -16.19 -23.18 14.04
CA TRP A 92 -15.09 -22.48 13.37
C TRP A 92 -14.08 -23.49 12.82
N GLN A 93 -13.79 -23.40 11.53
CA GLN A 93 -12.86 -24.25 10.82
C GLN A 93 -11.73 -23.38 10.24
N ALA A 94 -10.49 -23.82 10.39
CA ALA A 94 -9.36 -23.19 9.74
C ALA A 94 -9.37 -23.57 8.25
N ALA A 95 -9.45 -22.57 7.38
CA ALA A 95 -9.40 -22.73 5.93
C ALA A 95 -7.99 -22.93 5.41
N LEU A 96 -6.99 -22.58 6.23
CA LEU A 96 -5.58 -22.71 5.92
C LEU A 96 -4.91 -23.61 6.97
N PRO A 97 -3.88 -24.37 6.57
CA PRO A 97 -3.09 -25.12 7.54
C PRO A 97 -2.40 -24.15 8.50
N SER A 98 -2.02 -24.67 9.67
CA SER A 98 -1.10 -23.96 10.55
C SER A 98 0.18 -23.62 9.78
N VAL A 99 0.77 -22.47 10.12
CA VAL A 99 1.98 -21.96 9.47
C VAL A 99 3.05 -21.80 10.55
N PRO A 100 3.74 -22.89 10.96
CA PRO A 100 4.72 -22.87 12.06
C PRO A 100 5.86 -21.87 11.84
N GLN A 101 6.17 -21.57 10.57
CA GLN A 101 7.19 -20.59 10.20
C GLN A 101 6.90 -19.20 10.78
N LEU A 102 5.62 -18.84 10.95
CA LEU A 102 5.25 -17.56 11.56
C LEU A 102 5.66 -17.47 13.04
N ASP A 103 5.79 -18.60 13.74
CA ASP A 103 6.25 -18.61 15.14
C ASP A 103 7.74 -18.30 15.23
N GLU A 104 8.51 -18.73 14.24
CA GLU A 104 9.95 -18.43 14.13
C GLU A 104 10.20 -16.99 13.69
N ILE A 105 9.39 -16.49 12.74
CA ILE A 105 9.38 -15.08 12.34
C ILE A 105 9.00 -14.21 13.54
N GLU A 106 7.94 -14.56 14.27
CA GLU A 106 7.54 -13.85 15.49
C GLU A 106 8.69 -13.78 16.50
N ARG A 107 9.34 -14.91 16.78
CA ARG A 107 10.48 -14.95 17.71
C ARG A 107 11.61 -14.02 17.26
N SER A 108 11.92 -14.03 15.97
CA SER A 108 12.97 -13.20 15.36
C SER A 108 12.60 -11.70 15.42
N LEU A 109 11.35 -11.35 15.12
CA LEU A 109 10.83 -9.98 15.26
C LEU A 109 10.82 -9.54 16.74
N ARG A 110 10.48 -10.42 17.68
CA ARG A 110 10.52 -10.12 19.12
C ARG A 110 11.94 -9.83 19.62
N GLN A 111 12.94 -10.51 19.08
CA GLN A 111 14.35 -10.20 19.36
C GLN A 111 14.76 -8.86 18.74
N LEU A 112 14.30 -8.55 17.53
CA LEU A 112 14.57 -7.28 16.86
C LEU A 112 14.05 -6.08 17.67
N ILE A 113 12.80 -6.14 18.16
CA ILE A 113 12.18 -5.02 18.88
C ILE A 113 12.82 -4.70 20.22
N ALA A 114 13.66 -5.58 20.78
CA ALA A 114 14.40 -5.31 22.02
C ALA A 114 15.29 -4.06 21.94
N ARG A 115 15.66 -3.64 20.71
CA ARG A 115 16.47 -2.45 20.43
C ARG A 115 15.63 -1.18 20.17
N TYR A 116 14.31 -1.32 20.10
CA TYR A 116 13.39 -0.25 19.68
C TYR A 116 12.23 -0.10 20.68
N PRO A 117 12.42 0.67 21.76
CA PRO A 117 11.35 0.94 22.72
C PRO A 117 10.10 1.51 22.03
N GLY A 118 8.94 0.92 22.32
CA GLY A 118 7.65 1.27 21.71
C GLY A 118 7.24 0.41 20.52
N ALA A 119 8.13 -0.40 19.95
CA ALA A 119 7.73 -1.37 18.93
C ALA A 119 6.93 -2.52 19.56
N LEU A 120 5.98 -3.08 18.81
CA LEU A 120 5.09 -4.15 19.25
C LEU A 120 5.02 -5.24 18.18
N VAL A 121 5.03 -6.50 18.59
CA VAL A 121 4.77 -7.64 17.70
C VAL A 121 3.42 -8.24 18.06
N GLU A 122 2.53 -8.25 17.08
CA GLU A 122 1.19 -8.83 17.14
C GLU A 122 1.17 -10.15 16.36
N ARG A 123 0.70 -11.23 16.98
CA ARG A 123 0.54 -12.53 16.34
C ARG A 123 -0.96 -12.84 16.14
N LYS A 124 -1.35 -13.13 14.90
CA LYS A 124 -2.65 -13.71 14.52
C LYS A 124 -2.45 -15.18 14.16
N SER A 125 -3.44 -15.88 13.60
CA SER A 125 -3.30 -17.31 13.28
C SER A 125 -2.38 -17.53 12.07
N CYS A 126 -2.62 -16.82 10.97
CA CYS A 126 -1.83 -16.91 9.74
C CYS A 126 -1.10 -15.60 9.38
N SER A 127 -0.89 -14.71 10.36
CA SER A 127 0.00 -13.57 10.20
C SER A 127 0.74 -13.18 11.48
N VAL A 128 1.81 -12.40 11.31
CA VAL A 128 2.54 -11.69 12.35
C VAL A 128 2.80 -10.27 11.88
N CYS A 129 2.43 -9.28 12.69
CA CYS A 129 2.61 -7.87 12.38
C CYS A 129 3.56 -7.20 13.38
N LEU A 130 4.56 -6.51 12.86
CA LEU A 130 5.44 -5.64 13.62
C LEU A 130 4.95 -4.20 13.47
N HIS A 131 4.55 -3.59 14.59
CA HIS A 131 4.12 -2.19 14.67
C HIS A 131 5.23 -1.33 15.28
N TRP A 132 5.52 -0.17 14.68
CA TRP A 132 6.49 0.81 15.21
C TRP A 132 5.96 2.23 15.32
N ARG A 133 4.64 2.40 15.26
CA ARG A 133 3.95 3.69 15.47
C ARG A 133 4.32 4.41 16.77
N ARG A 134 4.66 3.66 17.82
CA ARG A 134 5.07 4.22 19.13
C ARG A 134 6.59 4.34 19.31
N VAL A 135 7.38 3.92 18.32
CA VAL A 135 8.83 4.12 18.28
C VAL A 135 9.12 5.59 17.94
N THR A 136 10.25 6.11 18.43
CA THR A 136 10.68 7.48 18.11
C THR A 136 10.89 7.64 16.59
N ALA A 137 10.44 8.77 16.03
CA ALA A 137 10.47 9.01 14.57
C ALA A 137 11.88 8.87 13.96
N ALA A 138 12.93 9.27 14.71
CA ALA A 138 14.32 9.15 14.28
C ALA A 138 14.79 7.70 14.06
N GLN A 139 14.07 6.72 14.61
CA GLN A 139 14.37 5.30 14.50
C GLN A 139 13.43 4.56 13.54
N HIS A 140 12.43 5.22 12.94
CA HIS A 140 11.45 4.59 12.05
C HIS A 140 12.11 3.92 10.84
N ASP A 141 13.03 4.61 10.17
CA ASP A 141 13.73 4.06 9.02
C ASP A 141 14.63 2.88 9.42
N ALA A 142 15.26 2.97 10.59
CA ALA A 142 16.15 1.91 11.11
C ALA A 142 15.39 0.63 11.46
N ILE A 143 14.25 0.73 12.16
CA ILE A 143 13.43 -0.45 12.49
C ILE A 143 12.77 -1.02 11.25
N ALA A 144 12.27 -0.18 10.34
CA ALA A 144 11.71 -0.64 9.07
C ALA A 144 12.77 -1.44 8.30
N ALA A 145 13.94 -0.85 8.01
CA ALA A 145 15.01 -1.53 7.28
C ALA A 145 15.43 -2.85 7.94
N ALA A 146 15.58 -2.89 9.28
CA ALA A 146 15.97 -4.10 9.99
C ALA A 146 14.89 -5.20 9.92
N ALA A 147 13.60 -4.82 10.02
CA ALA A 147 12.50 -5.75 9.87
C ALA A 147 12.37 -6.26 8.43
N GLU A 148 12.58 -5.38 7.45
CA GLU A 148 12.60 -5.73 6.03
C GLU A 148 13.70 -6.77 5.76
N THR A 149 14.94 -6.52 6.18
CA THR A 149 16.05 -7.48 6.00
C THR A 149 15.75 -8.82 6.66
N LEU A 150 15.26 -8.83 7.89
CA LEU A 150 14.93 -10.05 8.61
C LEU A 150 13.86 -10.86 7.89
N VAL A 151 12.77 -10.22 7.46
CA VAL A 151 11.65 -10.89 6.80
C VAL A 151 12.02 -11.40 5.41
N ASP A 152 12.93 -10.74 4.69
CA ASP A 152 13.33 -11.14 3.34
C ASP A 152 13.96 -12.54 3.33
N GLU A 153 14.83 -12.84 4.30
CA GLU A 153 15.44 -14.16 4.46
C GLU A 153 14.38 -15.27 4.60
N TRP A 154 13.28 -14.97 5.30
CA TRP A 154 12.14 -15.89 5.44
C TRP A 154 11.32 -16.00 4.15
N LEU A 155 11.01 -14.88 3.48
CA LEU A 155 10.19 -14.89 2.27
C LEU A 155 10.87 -15.59 1.08
N GLU A 156 12.21 -15.56 1.02
CA GLU A 156 12.97 -16.34 0.03
C GLU A 156 12.83 -17.85 0.26
N THR A 157 12.72 -18.26 1.53
CA THR A 157 12.64 -19.67 1.92
C THR A 157 11.19 -20.21 1.91
N PHE A 158 10.21 -19.33 2.16
CA PHE A 158 8.81 -19.70 2.34
C PHE A 158 7.89 -18.94 1.39
N PRO A 159 7.76 -19.38 0.12
CA PRO A 159 7.03 -18.65 -0.92
C PRO A 159 5.52 -18.55 -0.65
N GLN A 160 4.97 -19.39 0.23
CA GLN A 160 3.59 -19.31 0.69
C GLN A 160 3.32 -18.09 1.59
N LEU A 161 4.37 -17.41 2.07
CA LEU A 161 4.25 -16.18 2.84
C LEU A 161 4.37 -14.97 1.93
N GLU A 162 3.73 -13.87 2.33
CA GLU A 162 3.93 -12.56 1.76
C GLU A 162 4.02 -11.51 2.84
N ARG A 163 4.70 -10.42 2.50
CA ARG A 163 4.70 -9.20 3.31
C ARG A 163 3.64 -8.23 2.82
N LEU A 164 2.94 -7.64 3.77
CA LEU A 164 2.05 -6.52 3.59
C LEU A 164 2.68 -5.26 4.21
N PRO A 165 2.86 -4.20 3.42
CA PRO A 165 3.25 -2.90 3.95
C PRO A 165 2.04 -2.23 4.61
N GLU A 166 2.22 -1.80 5.85
CA GLU A 166 1.25 -1.01 6.59
C GLU A 166 1.87 0.32 7.03
N ALA A 167 1.02 1.30 7.38
CA ALA A 167 1.52 2.59 7.86
C ALA A 167 2.19 2.40 9.23
N GLU A 168 3.52 2.54 9.27
CA GLU A 168 4.33 2.34 10.48
C GLU A 168 4.23 0.91 11.04
N ALA A 169 4.02 -0.05 10.13
CA ALA A 169 3.99 -1.47 10.45
C ALA A 169 4.41 -2.34 9.25
N LEU A 170 4.76 -3.59 9.53
CA LEU A 170 5.08 -4.64 8.57
C LEU A 170 4.35 -5.90 9.01
N GLU A 171 3.41 -6.37 8.20
CA GLU A 171 2.75 -7.65 8.42
C GLU A 171 3.33 -8.71 7.48
N VAL A 172 3.58 -9.90 8.01
CA VAL A 172 3.88 -11.11 7.24
C VAL A 172 2.70 -12.05 7.41
N ARG A 173 2.08 -12.46 6.31
CA ARG A 173 0.93 -13.37 6.32
C ARG A 173 1.09 -14.50 5.33
N HIS A 174 0.29 -15.55 5.50
CA HIS A 174 0.11 -16.55 4.44
C HIS A 174 -0.59 -15.92 3.23
N ARG A 175 -0.08 -16.14 2.01
CA ARG A 175 -0.62 -15.54 0.76
C ARG A 175 -2.11 -15.80 0.55
N ALA A 176 -2.60 -16.96 0.94
CA ALA A 176 -4.02 -17.31 0.80
C ALA A 176 -4.94 -16.68 1.87
N ALA A 177 -4.40 -15.98 2.86
CA ALA A 177 -5.13 -15.33 3.96
C ALA A 177 -5.59 -13.91 3.54
N HIS A 178 -6.49 -13.83 2.57
CA HIS A 178 -7.05 -12.57 2.07
C HIS A 178 -8.56 -12.64 1.87
N LYS A 179 -9.27 -11.51 1.99
CA LYS A 179 -10.74 -11.47 1.93
C LYS A 179 -11.31 -11.97 0.60
N GLY A 180 -10.56 -11.88 -0.50
CA GLY A 180 -10.94 -12.50 -1.78
C GLY A 180 -11.15 -14.02 -1.71
N SER A 181 -10.39 -14.76 -0.88
CA SER A 181 -10.58 -16.21 -0.73
C SER A 181 -11.82 -16.52 0.10
N ALA A 182 -12.11 -15.67 1.09
CA ALA A 182 -13.34 -15.71 1.88
C ALA A 182 -14.58 -15.42 1.02
N LEU A 183 -14.49 -14.46 0.09
CA LEU A 183 -15.56 -14.17 -0.86
C LEU A 183 -15.87 -15.36 -1.77
N THR A 184 -14.82 -16.00 -2.32
CA THR A 184 -14.99 -17.21 -3.14
C THR A 184 -15.66 -18.33 -2.35
N TRP A 185 -15.21 -18.58 -1.12
CA TRP A 185 -15.85 -19.55 -0.22
C TRP A 185 -17.32 -19.25 0.05
N LEU A 186 -17.65 -17.98 0.34
CA LEU A 186 -19.03 -17.57 0.57
C LEU A 186 -19.89 -17.75 -0.68
N ARG A 187 -19.34 -17.45 -1.86
CA ARG A 187 -20.02 -17.68 -3.14
C ARG A 187 -20.37 -19.15 -3.34
N ASP A 188 -19.44 -20.06 -3.03
CA ASP A 188 -19.64 -21.51 -3.21
C ASP A 188 -20.70 -22.09 -2.25
N ARG A 189 -21.03 -21.37 -1.17
CA ARG A 189 -22.18 -21.70 -0.29
C ARG A 189 -23.51 -21.22 -0.85
N GLY A 190 -23.47 -20.20 -1.72
CA GLY A 190 -24.64 -19.69 -2.41
C GLY A 190 -24.99 -20.55 -3.64
N PRO A 191 -26.19 -20.34 -4.21
CA PRO A 191 -26.59 -21.04 -5.43
C PRO A 191 -25.64 -20.74 -6.60
N ALA A 192 -25.36 -21.76 -7.42
CA ALA A 192 -24.48 -21.62 -8.58
C ALA A 192 -24.97 -20.51 -9.52
N GLY A 193 -24.07 -19.59 -9.88
CA GLY A 193 -24.37 -18.46 -10.77
C GLY A 193 -25.08 -17.28 -10.11
N ALA A 194 -25.38 -17.34 -8.80
CA ALA A 194 -25.92 -16.19 -8.08
C ALA A 194 -24.93 -14.99 -8.13
N PRO A 195 -25.39 -13.78 -8.48
CA PRO A 195 -24.56 -12.59 -8.42
C PRO A 195 -24.18 -12.27 -6.97
N VAL A 196 -22.96 -11.76 -6.80
CA VAL A 196 -22.42 -11.33 -5.51
C VAL A 196 -22.55 -9.81 -5.36
N LEU A 197 -23.03 -9.38 -4.21
CA LEU A 197 -22.96 -8.01 -3.72
C LEU A 197 -21.90 -7.93 -2.62
N ALA A 198 -20.81 -7.21 -2.84
CA ALA A 198 -19.74 -7.04 -1.85
C ALA A 198 -19.62 -5.58 -1.40
N LEU A 199 -19.62 -5.35 -0.08
CA LEU A 199 -19.44 -4.04 0.55
C LEU A 199 -18.19 -4.07 1.42
N GLY A 200 -17.35 -3.05 1.30
CA GLY A 200 -16.11 -2.91 2.07
C GLY A 200 -15.56 -1.48 2.02
N ASP A 201 -14.77 -1.09 3.01
CA ASP A 201 -14.29 0.28 3.23
C ASP A 201 -12.76 0.41 3.09
N ASP A 202 -12.00 -0.65 3.33
CA ASP A 202 -10.56 -0.59 3.56
C ASP A 202 -9.71 -1.10 2.37
N LEU A 203 -8.40 -1.26 2.57
CA LEU A 203 -7.49 -1.76 1.53
C LEU A 203 -7.61 -3.29 1.33
N THR A 204 -7.95 -4.02 2.39
CA THR A 204 -8.09 -5.49 2.34
C THR A 204 -9.36 -5.91 1.60
N ASP A 205 -10.37 -5.03 1.55
CA ASP A 205 -11.60 -5.23 0.78
C ASP A 205 -11.39 -5.16 -0.73
N GLU A 206 -10.31 -4.53 -1.19
CA GLU A 206 -9.94 -4.60 -2.62
C GLU A 206 -9.68 -6.05 -3.05
N ASP A 207 -9.21 -6.92 -2.15
CA ASP A 207 -9.07 -8.35 -2.45
C ASP A 207 -10.44 -9.00 -2.71
N MET A 208 -11.52 -8.53 -2.08
CA MET A 208 -12.89 -8.96 -2.42
C MET A 208 -13.32 -8.41 -3.77
N PHE A 209 -13.12 -7.11 -4.01
CA PHE A 209 -13.56 -6.47 -5.25
C PHE A 209 -12.84 -7.03 -6.49
N VAL A 210 -11.57 -7.41 -6.36
CA VAL A 210 -10.81 -8.10 -7.41
C VAL A 210 -11.39 -9.48 -7.74
N ALA A 211 -11.96 -10.18 -6.76
CA ALA A 211 -12.57 -11.50 -6.93
C ALA A 211 -14.00 -11.46 -7.50
N LEU A 212 -14.55 -10.27 -7.74
CA LEU A 212 -15.87 -10.10 -8.36
C LEU A 212 -15.82 -10.37 -9.87
N ARG A 213 -16.89 -11.01 -10.36
CA ARG A 213 -17.17 -11.29 -11.78
C ARG A 213 -17.95 -10.12 -12.38
N GLU A 214 -18.13 -10.13 -13.70
CA GLU A 214 -18.84 -9.05 -14.41
C GLU A 214 -20.30 -8.88 -13.99
N THR A 215 -20.95 -9.96 -13.55
CA THR A 215 -22.33 -9.98 -13.06
C THR A 215 -22.48 -9.50 -11.62
N ASP A 216 -21.36 -9.33 -10.91
CA ASP A 216 -21.35 -8.98 -9.50
C ASP A 216 -21.26 -7.46 -9.29
N LEU A 217 -21.50 -7.03 -8.06
CA LEU A 217 -21.53 -5.62 -7.69
C LEU A 217 -20.67 -5.37 -6.45
N GLY A 218 -19.60 -4.58 -6.63
CA GLY A 218 -18.78 -4.08 -5.53
C GLY A 218 -19.16 -2.64 -5.17
N ILE A 219 -19.32 -2.37 -3.88
CA ILE A 219 -19.60 -1.05 -3.32
C ILE A 219 -18.49 -0.70 -2.31
N LEU A 220 -17.78 0.39 -2.58
CA LEU A 220 -16.85 0.98 -1.63
C LEU A 220 -17.61 1.79 -0.57
N VAL A 221 -17.30 1.62 0.70
CA VAL A 221 -17.77 2.48 1.79
C VAL A 221 -16.70 3.50 2.10
N SER A 222 -16.90 4.75 1.70
CA SER A 222 -15.92 5.81 1.94
C SER A 222 -16.53 7.20 1.74
N PRO A 223 -16.21 8.17 2.62
CA PRO A 223 -16.69 9.54 2.46
C PRO A 223 -16.12 10.21 1.20
N GLN A 224 -14.97 9.73 0.72
CA GLN A 224 -14.25 10.28 -0.44
C GLN A 224 -14.19 9.27 -1.59
N SER A 225 -14.08 9.77 -2.82
CA SER A 225 -13.81 8.90 -3.97
C SER A 225 -12.33 8.53 -3.98
N ARG A 226 -12.01 7.24 -4.07
CA ARG A 226 -10.66 6.73 -4.34
C ARG A 226 -10.71 5.72 -5.48
N ARG A 227 -9.57 5.38 -6.09
CA ARG A 227 -9.55 4.25 -7.02
C ARG A 227 -9.85 2.98 -6.22
N THR A 228 -10.64 2.13 -6.83
CA THR A 228 -11.10 0.86 -6.28
C THR A 228 -11.56 0.00 -7.44
N GLN A 229 -11.60 -1.32 -7.26
CA GLN A 229 -12.28 -2.21 -8.21
C GLN A 229 -13.80 -2.17 -8.07
N ALA A 230 -14.32 -1.68 -6.94
CA ALA A 230 -15.74 -1.40 -6.77
C ALA A 230 -16.27 -0.44 -7.84
N THR A 231 -17.55 -0.56 -8.16
CA THR A 231 -18.19 0.24 -9.21
C THR A 231 -19.12 1.32 -8.66
N LEU A 232 -19.47 1.21 -7.38
CA LEU A 232 -20.33 2.13 -6.66
C LEU A 232 -19.68 2.53 -5.34
N ARG A 233 -20.17 3.62 -4.74
CA ARG A 233 -19.74 4.12 -3.45
C ARG A 233 -20.92 4.46 -2.56
N LEU A 234 -20.80 4.16 -1.28
CA LEU A 234 -21.61 4.71 -0.18
C LEU A 234 -20.71 5.55 0.74
N PRO A 235 -21.18 6.67 1.31
CA PRO A 235 -20.34 7.58 2.08
C PRO A 235 -19.90 7.03 3.44
N ASP A 236 -20.72 6.22 4.10
CA ASP A 236 -20.52 5.81 5.50
C ASP A 236 -21.36 4.56 5.88
N PRO A 237 -21.13 3.97 7.06
CA PRO A 237 -21.94 2.85 7.57
C PRO A 237 -23.43 3.13 7.67
N ALA A 238 -23.85 4.37 7.97
CA ALA A 238 -25.27 4.69 8.06
C ALA A 238 -25.96 4.59 6.69
N ALA A 239 -25.27 4.98 5.62
CA ALA A 239 -25.72 4.77 4.25
C ALA A 239 -25.75 3.29 3.86
N VAL A 240 -24.80 2.48 4.35
CA VAL A 240 -24.84 1.00 4.22
C VAL A 240 -26.11 0.45 4.87
N HIS A 241 -26.44 0.86 6.09
CA HIS A 241 -27.65 0.41 6.78
C HIS A 241 -28.92 0.79 6.01
N ARG A 242 -29.02 2.03 5.52
CA ARG A 242 -30.16 2.46 4.68
C ARG A 242 -30.28 1.62 3.41
N PHE A 243 -29.15 1.36 2.75
CA PHE A 243 -29.10 0.54 1.54
C PHE A 243 -29.51 -0.92 1.80
N LEU A 244 -29.05 -1.53 2.89
CA LEU A 244 -29.42 -2.90 3.24
C LEU A 244 -30.89 -3.03 3.64
N ARG A 245 -31.46 -2.03 4.34
CA ARG A 245 -32.91 -1.99 4.63
C ARG A 245 -33.74 -1.92 3.34
N TRP A 246 -33.35 -1.05 2.41
CA TRP A 246 -33.97 -0.99 1.08
C TRP A 246 -33.91 -2.35 0.35
N LEU A 247 -32.77 -3.05 0.43
CA LEU A 247 -32.62 -4.37 -0.20
C LEU A 247 -33.56 -5.42 0.43
N ILE A 248 -33.73 -5.41 1.75
CA ILE A 248 -34.69 -6.27 2.45
C ILE A 248 -36.11 -5.97 1.97
N ASP A 249 -36.52 -4.71 2.00
CA ASP A 249 -37.86 -4.29 1.60
C ASP A 249 -38.16 -4.68 0.14
N ALA A 250 -37.22 -4.38 -0.76
CA ALA A 250 -37.34 -4.70 -2.20
C ALA A 250 -37.48 -6.21 -2.48
N ARG A 251 -36.97 -7.07 -1.59
CA ARG A 251 -37.01 -8.53 -1.74
C ARG A 251 -38.13 -9.21 -0.95
N THR A 252 -38.64 -8.60 0.11
CA THR A 252 -39.61 -9.23 1.02
C THR A 252 -41.07 -8.97 0.62
N ALA A 253 -41.43 -7.76 0.20
CA ALA A 253 -42.75 -7.45 -0.34
C ALA A 253 -42.87 -5.99 -0.82
N ALA A 254 -43.73 -5.76 -1.82
CA ALA A 254 -44.50 -4.52 -2.00
C ALA A 254 -43.77 -3.22 -2.43
N TRP A 255 -42.67 -3.29 -3.18
CA TRP A 255 -42.21 -2.13 -3.95
C TRP A 255 -42.51 -2.29 -5.44
N GLY A 256 -43.42 -1.46 -5.96
CA GLY A 256 -43.60 -1.29 -7.40
C GLY A 256 -42.29 -0.83 -8.06
N ALA A 257 -42.19 -0.97 -9.38
CA ALA A 257 -41.00 -0.66 -10.19
C ALA A 257 -40.38 0.74 -9.97
N ASP A 258 -41.08 1.63 -9.25
CA ASP A 258 -40.72 2.99 -8.85
C ASP A 258 -40.03 3.10 -7.46
N ALA A 259 -39.51 2.01 -6.90
CA ALA A 259 -38.69 2.09 -5.68
C ALA A 259 -37.52 3.04 -5.88
N MET A 260 -37.64 4.25 -5.30
CA MET A 260 -36.59 5.24 -5.37
C MET A 260 -35.38 4.66 -4.67
N LEU A 261 -34.28 4.58 -5.40
CA LEU A 261 -33.00 4.14 -4.86
C LEU A 261 -32.67 4.92 -3.59
N PRO A 262 -31.82 4.38 -2.69
CA PRO A 262 -31.15 5.17 -1.67
C PRO A 262 -30.17 6.15 -2.36
N ALA A 263 -30.74 7.13 -3.04
CA ALA A 263 -30.11 8.32 -3.54
C ALA A 263 -30.36 9.43 -2.50
N PRO A 264 -29.39 10.32 -2.27
CA PRO A 264 -28.18 10.54 -3.08
C PRO A 264 -26.96 9.70 -2.66
N ASP A 265 -27.08 8.82 -1.67
CA ASP A 265 -25.93 8.18 -1.03
C ASP A 265 -25.14 7.24 -1.95
N VAL A 266 -25.81 6.56 -2.89
CA VAL A 266 -25.14 5.73 -3.87
C VAL A 266 -24.60 6.59 -5.00
N LEU A 267 -23.27 6.70 -5.04
CA LEU A 267 -22.57 7.38 -6.12
C LEU A 267 -21.96 6.34 -7.06
N VAL A 268 -22.25 6.47 -8.37
CA VAL A 268 -21.52 5.72 -9.38
C VAL A 268 -20.08 6.17 -9.28
N ILE A 269 -19.17 5.23 -9.02
CA ILE A 269 -17.76 5.50 -9.23
C ILE A 269 -17.64 5.59 -10.74
N THR A 270 -17.66 6.81 -11.25
CA THR A 270 -17.18 7.07 -12.59
C THR A 270 -15.73 6.61 -12.56
N ARG A 271 -15.48 5.36 -12.94
CA ARG A 271 -14.18 5.00 -13.52
C ARG A 271 -13.95 6.12 -14.49
N PRO A 272 -12.91 6.95 -14.29
CA PRO A 272 -12.70 8.07 -15.17
C PRO A 272 -12.83 7.48 -16.58
N PRO A 273 -13.73 8.02 -17.43
CA PRO A 273 -13.72 7.60 -18.82
C PRO A 273 -12.26 7.67 -19.25
N HIS A 274 -11.82 6.82 -20.19
CA HIS A 274 -10.53 7.02 -20.87
C HIS A 274 -10.54 8.43 -21.51
N ARG A 275 -10.39 9.48 -20.72
CA ARG A 275 -10.40 10.90 -21.06
C ARG A 275 -9.01 11.33 -20.71
N SER A 276 -8.19 11.32 -21.77
CA SER A 276 -6.85 11.89 -21.85
C SER A 276 -5.93 11.54 -20.69
N GLN A 277 -5.13 10.48 -20.90
CA GLN A 277 -3.68 10.47 -20.65
C GLN A 277 -3.21 11.48 -19.58
N ALA A 278 -2.79 10.99 -18.41
CA ALA A 278 -2.14 11.83 -17.40
C ALA A 278 -1.11 12.75 -18.07
N ARG A 279 -1.26 14.07 -17.90
CA ARG A 279 -0.37 15.05 -18.56
C ARG A 279 1.06 14.96 -18.06
N LEU A 280 1.23 14.49 -16.81
CA LEU A 280 2.50 14.24 -16.17
C LEU A 280 2.42 12.93 -15.36
N ILE A 281 3.39 12.04 -15.57
CA ILE A 281 3.65 10.86 -14.75
C ILE A 281 5.03 11.03 -14.12
N VAL A 282 5.09 11.03 -12.79
CA VAL A 282 6.35 10.90 -12.04
C VAL A 282 6.53 9.44 -11.69
N ALA A 283 7.54 8.78 -12.24
CA ALA A 283 7.85 7.37 -11.96
C ALA A 283 9.05 7.26 -11.02
N SER A 284 8.92 6.54 -9.92
CA SER A 284 10.03 6.24 -8.99
C SER A 284 10.00 4.79 -8.54
N ASN A 285 11.15 4.30 -8.05
CA ASN A 285 11.27 2.93 -7.58
C ASN A 285 10.24 2.58 -6.50
N ARG A 286 10.03 3.48 -5.52
CA ARG A 286 9.03 3.34 -4.45
C ARG A 286 8.14 4.57 -4.43
N LEU A 287 6.88 4.42 -4.03
CA LEU A 287 6.00 5.55 -3.79
C LEU A 287 6.38 6.33 -2.53
N PRO A 288 6.18 7.66 -2.51
CA PRO A 288 6.24 8.41 -1.26
C PRO A 288 5.16 7.92 -0.31
N PRO A 289 5.38 7.94 1.02
CA PRO A 289 4.36 7.57 2.00
C PRO A 289 3.11 8.43 1.83
N ALA A 290 1.93 7.86 2.07
CA ALA A 290 0.68 8.61 2.02
C ALA A 290 0.69 9.74 3.07
N PRO A 291 0.11 10.92 2.76
CA PRO A 291 -0.06 11.97 3.75
C PRO A 291 -0.93 11.43 4.90
N SER A 292 -0.43 11.52 6.13
CA SER A 292 -1.18 11.13 7.32
C SER A 292 -2.03 12.30 7.82
N ASN A 293 -3.24 12.00 8.31
CA ASN A 293 -4.15 12.96 8.91
C ASN A 293 -3.47 13.69 10.10
N GLY A 294 -2.99 14.92 9.87
CA GLY A 294 -2.64 15.87 10.93
C GLY A 294 -1.21 15.85 11.49
N ARG A 295 -0.26 15.10 10.92
CA ARG A 295 1.18 15.27 11.26
C ARG A 295 2.01 15.46 10.01
N ALA A 296 2.64 16.62 9.89
CA ALA A 296 3.64 16.89 8.86
C ALA A 296 4.83 15.95 9.06
N ARG A 297 4.80 14.80 8.40
CA ARG A 297 5.97 13.93 8.24
C ARG A 297 6.99 14.72 7.39
N GLU A 298 8.28 14.62 7.69
CA GLU A 298 9.30 15.24 6.86
C GLU A 298 9.31 14.57 5.48
N VAL A 299 8.59 15.18 4.55
CA VAL A 299 8.49 14.77 3.17
C VAL A 299 9.84 15.11 2.53
N GLY A 300 10.63 14.07 2.17
CA GLY A 300 11.96 14.25 1.58
C GLY A 300 11.96 15.29 0.44
N GLY A 301 13.05 16.06 0.30
CA GLY A 301 13.07 17.28 -0.52
C GLY A 301 12.56 17.12 -1.97
N LEU A 302 12.74 15.94 -2.57
CA LEU A 302 12.20 15.58 -3.89
C LEU A 302 10.66 15.52 -3.91
N VAL A 303 10.07 14.88 -2.90
CA VAL A 303 8.63 14.73 -2.78
C VAL A 303 8.00 16.09 -2.51
N SER A 304 8.60 16.90 -1.63
CA SER A 304 8.17 18.28 -1.37
C SER A 304 8.19 19.17 -2.62
N ALA A 305 9.14 18.93 -3.54
CA ALA A 305 9.24 19.68 -4.80
C ALA A 305 8.23 19.22 -5.88
N LEU A 306 7.89 17.93 -5.92
CA LEU A 306 7.06 17.37 -6.99
C LEU A 306 5.57 17.26 -6.68
N LEU A 307 5.19 17.19 -5.40
CA LEU A 307 3.78 17.14 -5.00
C LEU A 307 2.97 18.35 -5.52
N PRO A 308 3.44 19.62 -5.43
CA PRO A 308 2.69 20.76 -5.97
C PRO A 308 2.48 20.68 -7.47
N VAL A 309 3.51 20.25 -8.22
CA VAL A 309 3.44 20.11 -9.68
C VAL A 309 2.45 19.01 -10.08
N LEU A 310 2.44 17.89 -9.37
CA LEU A 310 1.49 16.81 -9.59
C LEU A 310 0.05 17.25 -9.28
N ALA A 311 -0.15 18.02 -8.22
CA ALA A 311 -1.45 18.60 -7.89
C ALA A 311 -1.94 19.56 -8.99
N GLU A 312 -1.11 20.49 -9.46
CA GLU A 312 -1.44 21.45 -10.52
C GLU A 312 -1.71 20.79 -11.88
N THR A 313 -1.01 19.71 -12.19
CA THR A 313 -1.12 19.01 -13.49
C THR A 313 -2.15 17.88 -13.50
N ASN A 314 -2.80 17.62 -12.35
CA ASN A 314 -3.61 16.43 -12.12
C ASN A 314 -2.83 15.15 -12.50
N GLY A 315 -1.55 15.13 -12.14
CA GLY A 315 -0.57 14.12 -12.53
C GLY A 315 -0.61 12.88 -11.66
N ILE A 316 0.09 11.84 -12.12
CA ILE A 316 0.19 10.55 -11.45
C ILE A 316 1.60 10.35 -10.91
N TRP A 317 1.71 9.94 -9.66
CA TRP A 317 2.95 9.36 -9.13
C TRP A 317 2.90 7.85 -9.25
N LEU A 318 3.72 7.25 -10.11
CA LEU A 318 3.79 5.81 -10.33
C LEU A 318 4.99 5.19 -9.61
N GLY A 319 4.80 4.07 -8.90
CA GLY A 319 5.92 3.35 -8.28
C GLY A 319 5.53 2.05 -7.58
N TRP A 320 6.52 1.34 -7.06
CA TRP A 320 6.28 0.16 -6.24
C TRP A 320 5.57 0.53 -4.93
N SER A 321 4.55 -0.25 -4.58
CA SER A 321 3.79 -0.15 -3.32
C SER A 321 4.64 -0.48 -2.09
N GLY A 322 5.71 -1.27 -2.27
CA GLY A 322 6.45 -1.93 -1.19
C GLY A 322 6.03 -3.39 -0.96
N ALA A 323 4.98 -3.92 -1.61
CA ALA A 323 4.55 -5.31 -1.48
C ALA A 323 5.07 -6.22 -2.61
N GLU A 324 5.22 -7.52 -2.33
CA GLU A 324 5.68 -8.53 -3.30
C GLU A 324 4.58 -9.54 -3.62
N ARG A 325 3.95 -9.35 -4.77
CA ARG A 325 2.84 -10.18 -5.26
C ARG A 325 3.00 -10.36 -6.77
N ASP A 326 2.67 -11.55 -7.28
CA ASP A 326 2.68 -11.82 -8.73
C ASP A 326 1.26 -11.98 -9.33
N PRO A 327 0.45 -10.90 -9.43
CA PRO A 327 -0.87 -10.96 -10.09
C PRO A 327 -0.83 -10.49 -11.56
N GLY A 328 0.36 -10.46 -12.19
CA GLY A 328 0.53 -9.92 -13.54
C GLY A 328 0.71 -8.40 -13.61
N LEU A 329 1.46 -7.80 -12.69
CA LEU A 329 1.88 -6.38 -12.70
C LEU A 329 0.72 -5.39 -12.89
N ARG A 330 -0.34 -5.51 -12.08
CA ARG A 330 -1.51 -4.64 -12.21
C ARG A 330 -1.35 -3.33 -11.44
N LEU A 331 -1.60 -2.22 -12.11
CA LEU A 331 -1.71 -0.92 -11.45
C LEU A 331 -2.94 -0.90 -10.55
N ARG A 332 -2.73 -0.64 -9.26
CA ARG A 332 -3.70 -0.06 -8.32
C ARG A 332 -3.42 1.43 -8.20
N VAL A 333 -4.42 2.27 -8.03
CA VAL A 333 -4.27 3.73 -8.01
C VAL A 333 -4.94 4.15 -6.72
N GLU A 334 -4.46 5.20 -6.10
CA GLU A 334 -5.07 5.78 -4.93
C GLU A 334 -5.20 7.26 -5.25
N SER A 335 -6.43 7.75 -5.29
CA SER A 335 -6.66 9.18 -5.35
C SER A 335 -6.68 9.67 -3.91
N ALA A 336 -5.66 10.42 -3.51
CA ALA A 336 -5.69 11.21 -2.28
C ALA A 336 -6.04 12.67 -2.64
N ASP A 337 -6.44 13.47 -1.64
CA ASP A 337 -6.84 14.88 -1.80
C ASP A 337 -5.78 15.76 -2.50
N THR A 338 -4.50 15.34 -2.53
CA THR A 338 -3.40 16.12 -3.12
C THR A 338 -2.77 15.53 -4.38
N VAL A 339 -2.62 14.20 -4.52
CA VAL A 339 -1.92 13.57 -5.66
C VAL A 339 -2.51 12.19 -5.96
N THR A 340 -2.66 11.86 -7.24
CA THR A 340 -3.02 10.51 -7.70
C THR A 340 -1.78 9.62 -7.64
N ARG A 341 -1.80 8.56 -6.84
CA ARG A 341 -0.72 7.57 -6.75
C ARG A 341 -1.09 6.36 -7.60
N ALA A 342 -0.19 5.82 -8.39
CA ALA A 342 -0.34 4.58 -9.14
C ALA A 342 0.70 3.59 -8.63
N GLN A 343 0.23 2.55 -7.96
CA GLN A 343 1.06 1.55 -7.32
C GLN A 343 0.92 0.19 -7.97
N PHE A 344 1.99 -0.58 -7.96
CA PHE A 344 1.97 -1.98 -8.33
C PHE A 344 2.89 -2.76 -7.42
N ASP A 345 2.78 -4.08 -7.44
CA ASP A 345 3.62 -4.98 -6.64
C ASP A 345 4.71 -5.59 -7.50
N TYR A 346 5.86 -5.79 -6.88
CA TYR A 346 6.94 -6.51 -7.53
C TYR A 346 6.63 -8.00 -7.54
N PRO A 347 6.93 -8.70 -8.66
CA PRO A 347 7.17 -10.13 -8.60
C PRO A 347 8.26 -10.38 -7.55
N PRO A 348 8.18 -11.45 -6.73
CA PRO A 348 9.16 -11.70 -5.67
C PRO A 348 10.61 -11.68 -6.18
N THR A 349 10.84 -12.16 -7.40
CA THR A 349 12.15 -12.15 -8.04
C THR A 349 12.75 -10.76 -8.24
N TRP A 350 11.93 -9.71 -8.39
CA TRP A 350 12.42 -8.36 -8.68
C TRP A 350 12.96 -7.64 -7.45
N ARG A 351 12.44 -7.94 -6.26
CA ARG A 351 13.05 -7.37 -5.06
C ARG A 351 14.48 -7.89 -4.89
N GLN A 352 14.67 -9.19 -5.06
CA GLN A 352 15.98 -9.82 -4.92
C GLN A 352 16.92 -9.45 -6.07
N ARG A 353 16.51 -9.68 -7.33
CA ARG A 353 17.41 -9.58 -8.48
C ARG A 353 17.48 -8.17 -9.09
N PHE A 354 16.38 -7.42 -9.07
CA PHE A 354 16.34 -6.07 -9.60
C PHE A 354 16.75 -5.02 -8.55
N TYR A 355 16.07 -4.97 -7.39
CA TYR A 355 16.31 -3.92 -6.38
C TYR A 355 17.55 -4.20 -5.52
N ALA A 356 17.57 -5.31 -4.77
CA ALA A 356 18.69 -5.66 -3.90
C ALA A 356 19.94 -6.11 -4.69
N GLY A 357 19.73 -6.81 -5.81
CA GLY A 357 20.75 -7.27 -6.74
C GLY A 357 21.26 -6.13 -7.62
N PHE A 358 20.79 -6.04 -8.86
CA PHE A 358 21.41 -5.15 -9.84
C PHE A 358 21.45 -3.67 -9.41
N CYS A 359 20.37 -3.14 -8.83
CA CYS A 359 20.35 -1.74 -8.40
C CYS A 359 21.35 -1.48 -7.26
N ASN A 360 21.33 -2.26 -6.18
CA ASN A 360 22.13 -1.96 -4.99
C ASN A 360 23.52 -2.63 -4.94
N GLN A 361 23.73 -3.77 -5.61
CA GLN A 361 25.02 -4.48 -5.68
C GLN A 361 25.82 -4.17 -6.96
N SER A 362 25.18 -3.69 -8.03
CA SER A 362 25.88 -3.32 -9.27
C SER A 362 25.87 -1.82 -9.51
N LEU A 363 24.69 -1.22 -9.75
CA LEU A 363 24.58 0.18 -10.16
C LEU A 363 24.98 1.16 -9.06
N TRP A 364 24.49 0.97 -7.84
CA TRP A 364 24.79 1.87 -6.73
C TRP A 364 26.30 1.98 -6.46
N PRO A 365 27.07 0.89 -6.24
CA PRO A 365 28.51 0.99 -6.01
C PRO A 365 29.26 1.48 -7.25
N LEU A 366 28.82 1.12 -8.45
CA LEU A 366 29.40 1.63 -9.69
C LEU A 366 29.24 3.16 -9.79
N LEU A 367 28.03 3.67 -9.52
CA LEU A 367 27.70 5.09 -9.61
C LEU A 367 28.47 5.95 -8.58
N HIS A 368 28.82 5.36 -7.44
CA HIS A 368 29.66 5.97 -6.41
C HIS A 368 31.16 5.77 -6.63
N ALA A 369 31.57 5.21 -7.78
CA ALA A 369 32.96 4.91 -8.10
C ALA A 369 33.66 3.99 -7.09
N PHE A 370 32.95 2.96 -6.62
CA PHE A 370 33.48 1.89 -5.76
C PHE A 370 33.67 0.57 -6.55
N PRO A 371 34.60 0.49 -7.52
CA PRO A 371 34.72 -0.65 -8.43
C PRO A 371 34.92 -1.99 -7.71
N ASN A 372 35.62 -1.99 -6.56
CA ASN A 372 35.87 -3.19 -5.76
C ASN A 372 34.62 -3.75 -5.04
N ARG A 373 33.49 -3.03 -5.09
CA ARG A 373 32.21 -3.45 -4.49
C ARG A 373 31.16 -3.80 -5.54
N VAL A 374 31.49 -3.69 -6.83
CA VAL A 374 30.56 -3.97 -7.92
C VAL A 374 30.51 -5.46 -8.18
N ARG A 375 29.31 -6.02 -8.21
CA ARG A 375 29.06 -7.41 -8.61
C ARG A 375 28.16 -7.40 -9.85
N PHE A 376 28.61 -8.01 -10.94
CA PHE A 376 27.81 -8.14 -12.17
C PHE A 376 27.30 -9.58 -12.30
N VAL A 377 25.99 -9.72 -12.47
CA VAL A 377 25.31 -10.99 -12.65
C VAL A 377 24.30 -10.86 -13.79
N ASP A 378 24.40 -11.73 -14.79
CA ASP A 378 23.58 -11.68 -16.00
C ASP A 378 22.08 -11.76 -15.71
N ASP A 379 21.68 -12.64 -14.78
CA ASP A 379 20.28 -12.79 -14.34
C ASP A 379 19.74 -11.52 -13.66
N GLU A 380 20.56 -10.84 -12.87
CA GLU A 380 20.20 -9.58 -12.19
C GLU A 380 20.06 -8.45 -13.21
N TRP A 381 20.95 -8.39 -14.21
CA TRP A 381 20.82 -7.48 -15.35
C TRP A 381 19.53 -7.74 -16.14
N GLN A 382 19.24 -9.00 -16.47
CA GLN A 382 18.05 -9.35 -17.24
C GLN A 382 16.78 -8.97 -16.46
N CYS A 383 16.74 -9.24 -15.16
CA CYS A 383 15.67 -8.80 -14.28
C CYS A 383 15.53 -7.26 -14.27
N TYR A 384 16.64 -6.52 -14.27
CA TYR A 384 16.62 -5.06 -14.36
C TYR A 384 16.05 -4.53 -15.68
N VAL A 385 16.38 -5.18 -16.80
CA VAL A 385 15.78 -4.87 -18.10
C VAL A 385 14.27 -5.12 -18.09
N ASP A 386 13.85 -6.27 -17.56
CA ASP A 386 12.43 -6.65 -17.53
C ASP A 386 11.60 -5.76 -16.59
N ALA A 387 12.18 -5.36 -15.44
CA ALA A 387 11.58 -4.38 -14.56
C ALA A 387 11.35 -3.04 -15.26
N ASN A 388 12.36 -2.53 -15.97
CA ASN A 388 12.26 -1.27 -16.70
C ASN A 388 11.27 -1.35 -17.89
N ARG A 389 11.15 -2.51 -18.54
CA ARG A 389 10.12 -2.76 -19.58
C ARG A 389 8.72 -2.69 -19.01
N ALA A 390 8.50 -3.32 -17.88
CA ALA A 390 7.21 -3.29 -17.21
C ALA A 390 6.87 -1.87 -16.73
N TYR A 391 7.81 -1.16 -16.09
CA TYR A 391 7.59 0.25 -15.75
C TYR A 391 7.16 1.06 -16.97
N ALA A 392 7.81 0.88 -18.12
CA ALA A 392 7.40 1.55 -19.36
C ALA A 392 5.97 1.16 -19.80
N GLN A 393 5.59 -0.11 -19.71
CA GLN A 393 4.24 -0.56 -20.02
C GLN A 393 3.21 0.05 -19.06
N LEU A 394 3.47 0.04 -17.75
CA LEU A 394 2.58 0.62 -16.74
C LEU A 394 2.42 2.14 -16.93
N ILE A 395 3.49 2.84 -17.29
CA ILE A 395 3.44 4.27 -17.65
C ILE A 395 2.57 4.48 -18.90
N MET A 396 2.68 3.62 -19.91
CA MET A 396 1.82 3.66 -21.10
C MET A 396 0.35 3.37 -20.76
N ASP A 397 0.08 2.44 -19.85
CA ASP A 397 -1.29 2.11 -19.43
C ASP A 397 -1.92 3.27 -18.64
N ALA A 398 -1.11 3.99 -17.84
CA ALA A 398 -1.57 5.12 -17.04
C ALA A 398 -1.67 6.44 -17.84
N GLY A 399 -0.74 6.69 -18.75
CA GLY A 399 -0.54 7.99 -19.41
C GLY A 399 -0.67 7.95 -20.93
N GLY A 400 -0.86 6.79 -21.53
CA GLY A 400 -0.85 6.61 -22.98
C GLY A 400 0.43 7.11 -23.66
N THR A 401 0.33 7.42 -24.95
CA THR A 401 1.49 7.66 -25.82
C THR A 401 2.09 9.07 -25.72
N THR A 402 1.42 10.05 -25.12
CA THR A 402 1.87 11.46 -25.16
C THR A 402 2.12 12.11 -23.81
N ALA A 403 1.92 11.37 -22.71
CA ALA A 403 2.19 11.86 -21.36
C ALA A 403 3.62 12.44 -21.21
N GLN A 404 3.76 13.49 -20.42
CA GLN A 404 5.10 13.86 -19.95
C GLN A 404 5.48 12.87 -18.86
N VAL A 405 6.67 12.29 -18.95
CA VAL A 405 7.15 11.30 -17.98
C VAL A 405 8.40 11.83 -17.33
N TRP A 406 8.40 11.90 -16.00
CA TRP A 406 9.54 12.26 -15.18
C TRP A 406 10.00 11.03 -14.42
N VAL A 407 11.14 10.47 -14.82
CA VAL A 407 11.70 9.25 -14.23
C VAL A 407 12.70 9.61 -13.14
N GLN A 408 12.55 8.98 -11.98
CA GLN A 408 13.41 9.17 -10.83
C GLN A 408 14.40 8.01 -10.69
N ASP A 409 15.66 8.41 -10.65
CA ASP A 409 16.79 7.69 -10.07
C ASP A 409 17.30 6.46 -10.84
N PHE A 410 18.43 5.92 -10.38
CA PHE A 410 19.20 4.88 -11.07
C PHE A 410 18.43 3.56 -11.27
N HIS A 411 17.38 3.31 -10.50
CA HIS A 411 16.51 2.13 -10.63
C HIS A 411 15.81 2.04 -12.00
N LEU A 412 15.55 3.20 -12.63
CA LEU A 412 14.68 3.31 -13.80
C LEU A 412 15.40 3.87 -15.04
N MET A 413 16.73 3.74 -15.13
CA MET A 413 17.51 4.36 -16.21
C MET A 413 17.17 3.84 -17.61
N LEU A 414 16.54 2.67 -17.75
CA LEU A 414 16.14 2.11 -19.04
C LEU A 414 14.71 2.47 -19.45
N VAL A 415 13.87 2.98 -18.55
CA VAL A 415 12.45 3.29 -18.83
C VAL A 415 12.31 4.19 -20.05
N ALA A 416 13.17 5.21 -20.21
CA ALA A 416 13.10 6.10 -21.37
C ALA A 416 13.31 5.36 -22.70
N ARG A 417 14.25 4.40 -22.74
CA ARG A 417 14.51 3.56 -23.92
C ARG A 417 13.30 2.66 -24.21
N GLU A 418 12.77 2.02 -23.17
CA GLU A 418 11.65 1.09 -23.32
C GLU A 418 10.36 1.81 -23.75
N LEU A 419 10.07 2.98 -23.20
CA LEU A 419 8.95 3.82 -23.62
C LEU A 419 9.02 4.17 -25.11
N ARG A 420 10.21 4.56 -25.62
CA ARG A 420 10.39 4.83 -27.04
C ARG A 420 10.19 3.56 -27.89
N ARG A 421 10.65 2.41 -27.42
CA ARG A 421 10.48 1.12 -28.09
C ARG A 421 9.01 0.74 -28.27
N ILE A 422 8.16 1.05 -27.29
CA ILE A 422 6.71 0.76 -27.32
C ILE A 422 5.86 1.94 -27.83
N GLY A 423 6.48 2.91 -28.51
CA GLY A 423 5.76 3.95 -29.26
C GLY A 423 5.39 5.22 -28.48
N HIS A 424 5.93 5.43 -27.29
CA HIS A 424 5.72 6.66 -26.53
C HIS A 424 6.36 7.87 -27.24
N ARG A 425 5.58 8.94 -27.43
CA ARG A 425 5.94 10.19 -28.11
C ARG A 425 6.11 11.38 -27.17
N GLY A 426 5.60 11.29 -25.93
CA GLY A 426 5.68 12.36 -24.94
C GLY A 426 7.10 12.76 -24.53
N ARG A 427 7.19 13.86 -23.76
CA ARG A 427 8.47 14.37 -23.22
C ARG A 427 8.94 13.47 -22.09
N LEU A 428 10.23 13.18 -22.05
CA LEU A 428 10.85 12.34 -21.03
C LEU A 428 11.89 13.17 -20.27
N GLY A 429 11.74 13.26 -18.97
CA GLY A 429 12.72 13.82 -18.02
C GLY A 429 13.31 12.70 -17.18
N PHE A 430 14.56 12.88 -16.75
CA PHE A 430 15.25 11.95 -15.87
C PHE A 430 16.03 12.74 -14.82
N TYR A 431 15.94 12.34 -13.56
CA TYR A 431 16.72 12.91 -12.47
C TYR A 431 17.47 11.81 -11.72
N LEU A 432 18.77 12.02 -11.51
CA LEU A 432 19.64 11.13 -10.75
C LEU A 432 20.12 11.87 -9.51
N HIS A 433 19.82 11.34 -8.32
CA HIS A 433 20.16 12.01 -7.07
C HIS A 433 21.53 11.59 -6.52
N VAL A 434 22.02 10.41 -6.93
CA VAL A 434 23.35 9.90 -6.61
C VAL A 434 24.42 10.50 -7.54
N PRO A 435 25.70 10.48 -7.16
CA PRO A 435 26.79 10.86 -8.05
C PRO A 435 26.79 10.06 -9.35
N PHE A 436 27.50 10.61 -10.35
CA PHE A 436 27.81 9.90 -11.58
C PHE A 436 29.34 9.71 -11.66
N PRO A 437 29.83 8.48 -11.92
CA PRO A 437 31.25 8.19 -11.88
C PRO A 437 31.93 8.67 -13.17
N PRO A 438 33.27 8.77 -13.19
CA PRO A 438 34.02 8.93 -14.43
C PRO A 438 33.61 7.88 -15.49
N LEU A 439 33.62 8.28 -16.77
CA LEU A 439 33.10 7.45 -17.86
C LEU A 439 33.85 6.12 -18.00
N ASP A 440 35.16 6.11 -17.79
CA ASP A 440 36.01 4.93 -17.82
C ASP A 440 35.60 3.90 -16.76
N VAL A 441 35.23 4.36 -15.56
CA VAL A 441 34.67 3.50 -14.51
C VAL A 441 33.30 2.97 -14.92
N PHE A 442 32.42 3.82 -15.43
CA PHE A 442 31.08 3.38 -15.85
C PHE A 442 31.11 2.40 -17.05
N GLU A 443 32.04 2.60 -17.98
CA GLU A 443 32.26 1.75 -19.16
C GLU A 443 32.77 0.35 -18.79
N THR A 444 33.13 0.09 -17.53
CA THR A 444 33.41 -1.28 -17.03
C THR A 444 32.16 -2.15 -16.94
N MET A 445 30.96 -1.56 -16.91
CA MET A 445 29.72 -2.34 -16.88
C MET A 445 29.53 -3.11 -18.20
N PRO A 446 29.35 -4.45 -18.17
CA PRO A 446 29.27 -5.27 -19.38
C PRO A 446 28.18 -4.80 -20.36
N TRP A 447 27.07 -4.32 -19.83
CA TRP A 447 25.89 -3.90 -20.60
C TRP A 447 25.81 -2.41 -20.89
N VAL A 448 26.89 -1.63 -20.70
CA VAL A 448 26.88 -0.17 -20.88
C VAL A 448 26.32 0.27 -22.23
N ARG A 449 26.54 -0.52 -23.29
CA ARG A 449 26.03 -0.25 -24.64
C ARG A 449 24.51 -0.36 -24.78
N GLN A 450 23.86 -1.04 -23.83
CA GLN A 450 22.41 -1.20 -23.80
C GLN A 450 21.72 0.02 -23.16
N LEU A 451 22.40 0.82 -22.34
CA LEU A 451 21.81 2.04 -21.78
C LEU A 451 21.50 3.09 -22.86
N PRO A 452 20.42 3.89 -22.70
CA PRO A 452 20.12 4.97 -23.64
C PRO A 452 21.29 5.97 -23.71
N ARG A 453 21.82 6.18 -24.91
CA ARG A 453 22.87 7.17 -25.17
C ARG A 453 22.28 8.58 -25.03
N HIS A 454 22.46 9.20 -23.87
CA HIS A 454 22.09 10.61 -23.70
C HIS A 454 23.08 11.50 -24.48
N ARG A 455 22.61 12.55 -25.16
CA ARG A 455 23.48 13.52 -25.86
C ARG A 455 24.43 14.30 -24.93
N ALA A 456 24.19 14.27 -23.61
CA ALA A 456 25.12 14.79 -22.61
C ALA A 456 26.17 13.76 -22.14
N TRP A 457 26.16 12.53 -22.69
CA TRP A 457 27.30 11.62 -22.59
C TRP A 457 28.44 12.25 -23.41
N PRO A 458 29.61 12.57 -22.83
CA PRO A 458 30.73 13.07 -23.59
C PRO A 458 31.05 12.08 -24.72
N ALA A 459 30.64 12.43 -25.93
CA ALA A 459 31.02 11.67 -27.11
C ALA A 459 32.55 11.78 -27.21
N ARG A 460 33.25 10.64 -27.15
CA ARG A 460 34.65 10.58 -27.59
C ARG A 460 34.68 11.13 -29.02
N ARG A 461 35.07 12.39 -29.19
CA ARG A 461 35.48 12.92 -30.48
C ARG A 461 36.74 12.15 -30.84
N ARG A 462 36.59 11.10 -31.66
CA ARG A 462 37.73 10.46 -32.31
C ARG A 462 38.46 11.57 -33.07
N GLY A 463 39.73 11.78 -32.70
CA GLY A 463 40.56 12.84 -33.22
C GLY A 463 40.56 12.86 -34.74
N ARG A 464 40.06 13.96 -35.31
CA ARG A 464 40.58 14.48 -36.56
C ARG A 464 41.12 15.86 -36.23
N GLY A 465 42.44 16.00 -36.36
CA GLY A 465 43.16 17.24 -36.09
C GLY A 465 42.59 18.43 -36.87
N PRO A 466 42.79 19.65 -36.38
CA PRO A 466 42.15 20.82 -36.95
C PRO A 466 42.76 21.13 -38.32
N ARG A 467 41.97 20.97 -39.40
CA ARG A 467 42.27 21.65 -40.66
C ARG A 467 41.80 23.10 -40.53
N ALA A 468 42.76 24.01 -40.48
CA ALA A 468 42.52 25.44 -40.55
C ALA A 468 41.79 25.81 -41.84
N ARG A 469 40.76 26.68 -41.74
CA ARG A 469 40.26 27.48 -42.85
C ARG A 469 40.05 28.93 -42.37
N PRO A 470 40.31 29.93 -43.23
CA PRO A 470 40.59 31.29 -42.81
C PRO A 470 39.31 32.11 -42.61
N LEU A 471 39.38 33.09 -41.71
CA LEU A 471 38.35 34.11 -41.49
C LEU A 471 38.28 35.08 -42.68
N PRO A 472 37.08 35.41 -43.20
CA PRO A 472 36.90 36.60 -44.03
C PRO A 472 36.68 37.84 -43.16
N ARG A 473 37.32 38.92 -43.62
CA ARG A 473 37.44 40.22 -42.97
C ARG A 473 36.14 41.00 -42.87
N ASP A 474 36.12 41.78 -41.80
CA ASP A 474 35.32 42.95 -41.47
C ASP A 474 34.88 43.81 -42.66
N ARG A 475 33.58 44.16 -42.72
CA ARG A 475 33.09 45.39 -43.35
C ARG A 475 31.94 45.97 -42.52
N ARG A 476 32.29 46.97 -41.71
CA ARG A 476 31.36 47.93 -41.10
C ARG A 476 30.92 48.99 -42.12
N ARG A 477 29.77 49.62 -41.78
CA ARG A 477 29.17 50.89 -42.25
C ARG A 477 28.22 50.73 -43.46
N HIS A 478 27.02 51.34 -43.52
CA HIS A 478 26.47 52.53 -42.85
C HIS A 478 24.92 52.53 -42.92
N ARG A 479 24.27 53.12 -41.89
CA ARG A 479 23.01 53.93 -41.89
C ARG A 479 21.68 53.25 -42.28
N SER A 480 20.49 53.58 -41.77
CA SER A 480 19.93 54.19 -40.55
C SER A 480 18.44 54.44 -40.85
N ARG A 481 17.57 54.38 -39.82
CA ARG A 481 16.11 54.63 -39.79
C ARG A 481 15.26 53.38 -40.11
N SER A 482 14.20 53.03 -39.40
CA SER A 482 13.33 53.76 -38.47
C SER A 482 12.63 52.84 -37.46
N LEU A 483 12.35 53.40 -36.30
CA LEU A 483 11.52 52.93 -35.18
C LEU A 483 10.24 52.15 -35.55
N ARG A 484 9.97 51.05 -34.83
CA ARG A 484 8.72 50.86 -34.05
C ARG A 484 8.74 49.58 -33.18
N ARG A 485 8.67 49.83 -31.87
CA ARG A 485 8.00 49.08 -30.78
C ARG A 485 7.94 47.55 -30.83
N GLY A 486 8.42 46.94 -29.73
CA GLY A 486 7.69 45.83 -29.10
C GLY A 486 8.53 44.68 -28.55
N ARG A 487 8.79 44.72 -27.23
CA ARG A 487 8.93 43.58 -26.30
C ARG A 487 10.09 42.60 -26.51
N GLY A 488 11.04 42.62 -25.56
CA GLY A 488 12.00 41.54 -25.35
C GLY A 488 12.96 41.83 -24.19
N HIS A 489 12.52 41.63 -22.95
CA HIS A 489 13.43 41.58 -21.79
C HIS A 489 13.09 40.39 -20.91
N ALA A 490 13.83 39.29 -21.12
CA ALA A 490 14.00 38.21 -20.16
C ALA A 490 15.34 37.52 -20.45
N ALA A 491 16.45 38.19 -20.14
CA ALA A 491 17.73 37.55 -19.91
C ALA A 491 18.68 38.52 -19.20
N GLN A 492 19.34 38.00 -18.16
CA GLN A 492 20.47 38.56 -17.42
C GLN A 492 20.15 39.63 -16.36
N ARG A 493 20.20 39.18 -15.10
CA ARG A 493 20.93 39.88 -14.02
C ARG A 493 21.11 38.96 -12.81
N ILE A 494 22.20 38.19 -12.82
CA ILE A 494 22.85 37.67 -11.60
C ILE A 494 24.18 38.41 -11.48
N GLN A 495 24.51 38.83 -10.26
CA GLN A 495 25.73 39.48 -9.75
C GLN A 495 25.66 41.00 -9.55
N ARG A 496 25.40 41.44 -8.30
CA ARG A 496 26.37 42.12 -7.41
C ARG A 496 25.70 42.72 -6.15
N ALA A 497 26.55 42.90 -5.12
CA ALA A 497 26.40 43.65 -3.86
C ALA A 497 25.79 42.83 -2.71
N ARG A 498 26.53 42.32 -1.70
CA ARG A 498 27.51 42.91 -0.75
C ARG A 498 26.98 44.14 0.02
N LEU A 499 26.82 43.91 1.34
CA LEU A 499 27.11 44.79 2.49
C LEU A 499 26.32 46.10 2.64
N VAL A 500 25.41 46.14 3.64
CA VAL A 500 25.35 47.19 4.68
C VAL A 500 24.85 46.54 5.99
N ARG A 501 25.59 46.80 7.09
CA ARG A 501 25.28 46.46 8.49
C ARG A 501 24.32 47.50 9.11
N SER A 502 23.83 47.18 10.32
CA SER A 502 23.18 48.02 11.37
C SER A 502 21.64 48.00 11.35
N HIS A 503 20.90 47.81 12.46
CA HIS A 503 21.18 47.87 13.90
C HIS A 503 20.06 47.16 14.72
N ALA A 504 20.42 46.70 15.93
CA ALA A 504 19.60 46.47 17.15
C ALA A 504 18.38 45.50 17.06
N ALA A 505 18.06 44.62 18.03
CA ALA A 505 18.31 44.60 19.46
C ALA A 505 18.35 43.16 20.01
N ARG A 506 19.17 42.94 21.05
CA ARG A 506 19.10 41.79 21.96
C ARG A 506 18.10 42.09 23.09
N PRO A 507 17.48 41.08 23.71
CA PRO A 507 17.24 41.11 25.14
C PRO A 507 18.16 40.12 25.88
N GLN A 508 18.67 40.60 27.01
CA GLN A 508 19.45 39.89 28.01
C GLN A 508 18.63 38.79 28.69
N ALA A 509 19.28 37.68 29.00
CA ALA A 509 18.79 36.68 29.95
C ALA A 509 19.18 37.11 31.38
N ASP A 510 18.20 37.21 32.26
CA ASP A 510 18.34 37.41 33.70
C ASP A 510 18.57 36.05 34.42
N PRO A 511 19.67 35.86 35.18
CA PRO A 511 19.98 34.59 35.81
C PRO A 511 19.56 34.59 37.30
N ARG A 512 18.27 34.73 37.62
CA ARG A 512 17.78 34.47 38.99
C ARG A 512 16.34 33.96 39.01
N ARG A 513 16.15 32.64 39.03
CA ARG A 513 15.01 32.00 39.72
C ARG A 513 15.33 30.55 40.08
N ARG A 514 15.33 30.30 41.40
CA ARG A 514 15.53 29.01 42.07
C ARG A 514 14.36 28.05 41.75
N PRO A 515 14.58 26.72 41.82
CA PRO A 515 13.51 25.72 41.71
C PRO A 515 12.76 25.58 43.06
N PRO A 516 11.48 25.17 43.08
CA PRO A 516 10.85 24.74 44.31
C PRO A 516 11.32 23.34 44.70
N ARG A 517 11.75 23.21 45.95
CA ARG A 517 12.10 21.96 46.63
C ARG A 517 10.84 21.18 47.03
N LEU A 518 10.98 19.85 46.90
CA LEU A 518 10.53 18.78 47.80
C LEU A 518 9.85 19.23 49.11
N LEU A 519 8.64 18.71 49.34
CA LEU A 519 8.09 18.48 50.67
C LEU A 519 8.11 16.96 50.94
N GLN A 520 8.96 16.56 51.88
CA GLN A 520 8.87 15.28 52.58
C GLN A 520 7.83 15.40 53.70
N GLY A 521 7.00 14.38 53.86
CA GLY A 521 6.15 14.15 55.02
C GLY A 521 5.93 12.65 55.22
N HIS A 522 6.75 12.02 56.06
CA HIS A 522 6.46 10.74 56.74
C HIS A 522 5.75 11.05 58.07
N PRO A 523 5.26 10.08 58.87
CA PRO A 523 4.74 8.73 58.61
C PRO A 523 3.39 8.48 59.32
N ARG A 524 2.74 7.32 59.11
CA ARG A 524 2.09 6.48 60.16
C ARG A 524 1.41 5.23 59.57
N ALA A 525 1.85 4.06 60.04
CA ALA A 525 1.08 2.80 60.04
C ALA A 525 0.05 2.85 61.21
N PRO A 526 -0.98 1.97 61.33
CA PRO A 526 -0.77 0.51 61.48
C PRO A 526 -1.87 -0.45 60.92
N ARG A 527 -1.50 -1.75 60.84
CA ARG A 527 -2.29 -3.01 60.99
C ARG A 527 -3.56 -3.17 60.13
N GLY A 528 -3.82 -4.25 59.40
CA GLY A 528 -3.31 -5.63 59.31
C GLY A 528 -4.47 -6.48 58.75
N VAL A 529 -4.17 -7.64 58.13
CA VAL A 529 -4.95 -8.90 58.11
C VAL A 529 -4.38 -9.80 57.00
N ARG A 530 -4.39 -11.09 57.31
CA ARG A 530 -3.59 -12.21 56.82
C ARG A 530 -3.99 -12.75 55.43
N ALA A 531 -3.02 -13.37 54.77
CA ALA A 531 -3.19 -14.33 53.68
C ALA A 531 -3.70 -15.71 54.17
N PRO A 532 -4.10 -16.58 53.23
CA PRO A 532 -3.67 -17.97 53.32
C PRO A 532 -3.01 -18.48 52.03
N ALA A 533 -1.98 -19.29 52.24
CA ALA A 533 -1.33 -20.14 51.25
C ALA A 533 -2.01 -21.51 51.18
N ARG A 534 -1.93 -22.18 50.02
CA ARG A 534 -2.03 -23.64 49.78
C ARG A 534 -1.99 -23.86 48.25
N ALA A 535 -1.54 -24.95 47.66
CA ALA A 535 -0.55 -26.00 47.92
C ALA A 535 -0.56 -26.85 46.64
N LEU A 536 0.60 -27.24 46.12
CA LEU A 536 0.74 -28.22 45.04
C LEU A 536 0.36 -29.63 45.54
N PRO A 537 -0.09 -30.55 44.66
CA PRO A 537 0.10 -31.98 44.89
C PRO A 537 1.08 -32.62 43.90
N ARG A 538 1.88 -33.54 44.45
CA ARG A 538 2.83 -34.44 43.82
C ARG A 538 2.15 -35.72 43.30
N VAL A 539 2.78 -36.26 42.26
CA VAL A 539 2.84 -37.63 41.72
C VAL A 539 2.54 -38.77 42.70
N ALA A 540 1.80 -39.79 42.24
CA ALA A 540 1.93 -41.18 42.68
C ALA A 540 1.87 -42.16 41.49
N ARG A 541 2.82 -43.10 41.48
CA ARG A 541 2.91 -44.29 40.60
C ARG A 541 2.13 -45.44 41.22
N GLN A 542 1.57 -46.33 40.39
CA GLN A 542 1.71 -47.82 40.40
C GLN A 542 0.47 -48.49 39.79
N GLY A 543 0.68 -49.60 39.06
CA GLY A 543 -0.37 -50.62 38.85
C GLY A 543 -0.43 -51.26 37.46
N VAL A 544 0.36 -52.31 37.28
CA VAL A 544 0.35 -53.28 36.16
C VAL A 544 -0.88 -54.20 36.26
N VAL A 545 -1.58 -54.53 35.14
CA VAL A 545 -2.14 -55.87 34.80
C VAL A 545 -2.51 -55.93 33.28
N ARG A 546 -2.07 -56.98 32.57
CA ARG A 546 -2.52 -57.44 31.22
C ARG A 546 -3.76 -58.37 31.35
N PRO A 547 -4.63 -58.48 30.33
CA PRO A 547 -4.59 -59.63 29.39
C PRO A 547 -4.91 -59.16 27.94
N GLY A 548 -4.80 -59.88 26.83
CA GLY A 548 -4.61 -61.30 26.49
C GLY A 548 -5.16 -61.46 25.05
N LEU A 549 -4.44 -62.19 24.20
CA LEU A 549 -4.69 -62.44 22.77
C LEU A 549 -5.97 -63.26 22.45
N ARG A 550 -6.54 -63.04 21.24
CA ARG A 550 -7.08 -64.02 20.25
C ARG A 550 -7.61 -63.21 19.04
N ALA A 551 -7.00 -63.25 17.85
CA ALA A 551 -6.99 -64.26 16.78
C ALA A 551 -8.24 -64.21 15.84
N ASP A 552 -7.94 -64.04 14.55
CA ASP A 552 -8.79 -63.88 13.34
C ASP A 552 -9.75 -65.07 13.05
N PRO A 553 -10.61 -64.98 12.01
CA PRO A 553 -10.21 -65.15 10.60
C PRO A 553 -10.37 -63.91 9.70
#